data_AF-A0A0B1TL67-F1
#
_entry.id   AF-A0A0B1TL67-F1
#
_cell.length_a   1.000
_cell.length_b   1.000
_cell.length_c   1.000
_cell.angle_alpha   90.00
_cell.angle_beta   90.00
_cell.angle_gamma   90.00
#
_symmetry.space_group_name_H-M   'P 1'
#
loop_
_entity.id
_entity.type
_entity.pdbx_description
1 polymer ?
#
loop_
_entity_poly.entity_id
_entity_poly.type
_entity_poly.pdbx_seq_one_letter_code
_entity_poly.pdbx_strand_id
1 'polypeptide(L)'
;KENKGNRTKPLNLELSALKKTFQQSNARKAFKKLSEYFIMVNTEDDEEPFEEEYRPDGKYIPRLLFLDKNGDLLDQFKNKKAEYKNYAYYYSSPADILNTMKEVLKFYEIEVLFTSDLHFLVYANIRLGLNCGSVTLRR
;
A
#
# COMPACT_ATOMS: atom_id res chain seq x y z
N LYS A 1 -16.06 35.23 20.04
CA LYS A 1 -14.97 34.27 20.33
C LYS A 1 -15.59 32.89 20.47
N GLU A 2 -15.51 32.07 19.44
CA GLU A 2 -15.63 30.61 19.56
C GLU A 2 -15.01 30.03 18.28
N ASN A 3 -13.73 29.68 18.37
CA ASN A 3 -13.00 29.08 17.26
C ASN A 3 -13.44 27.62 17.18
N LYS A 4 -14.08 27.24 16.06
CA LYS A 4 -14.54 25.88 15.79
C LYS A 4 -13.33 24.96 15.71
N GLY A 5 -12.95 24.43 16.87
CA GLY A 5 -11.85 23.50 17.06
C GLY A 5 -12.03 22.26 16.19
N ASN A 6 -10.93 21.92 15.51
CA ASN A 6 -10.54 20.60 15.04
C ASN A 6 -11.56 19.50 15.29
N ARG A 7 -12.34 19.17 14.25
CA ARG A 7 -12.99 17.87 14.14
C ARG A 7 -11.92 16.83 13.80
N THR A 8 -11.07 16.49 14.76
CA THR A 8 -10.38 15.19 14.71
C THR A 8 -11.47 14.14 14.81
N LYS A 9 -11.82 13.52 13.68
CA LYS A 9 -12.69 12.35 13.68
C LYS A 9 -12.07 11.32 14.65
N PRO A 10 -12.87 10.63 15.48
CA PRO A 10 -12.32 9.76 16.52
C PRO A 10 -11.39 8.72 15.90
N LEU A 11 -10.17 8.61 16.44
CA LEU A 11 -9.04 7.79 15.94
C LEU A 11 -9.41 6.34 15.58
N ASN A 12 -10.39 5.75 16.27
CA ASN A 12 -10.87 4.39 16.01
C ASN A 12 -11.68 4.28 14.71
N LEU A 13 -12.28 5.38 14.23
CA LEU A 13 -13.06 5.40 13.00
C LEU A 13 -12.19 5.31 11.73
N GLU A 14 -10.95 5.80 11.78
CA GLU A 14 -10.08 5.86 10.60
C GLU A 14 -9.24 4.60 10.43
N LEU A 15 -8.69 4.04 11.51
CA LEU A 15 -8.05 2.72 11.47
C LEU A 15 -9.07 1.63 11.08
N SER A 16 -10.29 1.72 11.61
CA SER A 16 -11.38 0.81 11.19
C SER A 16 -11.84 1.06 9.75
N ALA A 17 -11.81 2.30 9.25
CA ALA A 17 -12.09 2.60 7.84
C ALA A 17 -10.99 2.05 6.92
N LEU A 18 -9.72 2.14 7.30
CA LEU A 18 -8.63 1.54 6.53
C LEU A 18 -8.74 0.00 6.54
N LYS A 19 -8.96 -0.60 7.72
CA LYS A 19 -9.25 -2.04 7.85
C LYS A 19 -10.47 -2.48 7.02
N LYS A 20 -11.53 -1.66 6.93
CA LYS A 20 -12.73 -1.91 6.12
C LYS A 20 -12.50 -1.72 4.62
N THR A 21 -11.73 -0.73 4.20
CA THR A 21 -11.46 -0.46 2.77
C THR A 21 -10.54 -1.53 2.15
N PHE A 22 -9.63 -2.11 2.94
CA PHE A 22 -8.91 -3.34 2.57
C PHE A 22 -9.77 -4.61 2.58
N GLN A 23 -11.09 -4.53 2.83
CA GLN A 23 -12.00 -5.67 2.61
C GLN A 23 -12.41 -5.83 1.15
N GLN A 24 -12.21 -4.80 0.31
CA GLN A 24 -12.39 -4.95 -1.13
C GLN A 24 -11.39 -5.97 -1.67
N SER A 25 -11.90 -7.02 -2.33
CA SER A 25 -11.15 -8.21 -2.69
C SER A 25 -9.90 -7.92 -3.55
N ASN A 26 -9.99 -6.96 -4.47
CA ASN A 26 -8.88 -6.60 -5.37
C ASN A 26 -7.80 -5.79 -4.66
N ALA A 27 -8.16 -4.78 -3.87
CA ALA A 27 -7.21 -4.00 -3.08
C ALA A 27 -6.48 -4.88 -2.06
N ARG A 28 -7.19 -5.82 -1.42
CA ARG A 28 -6.61 -6.80 -0.51
C ARG A 28 -5.58 -7.71 -1.19
N LYS A 29 -5.92 -8.26 -2.36
CA LYS A 29 -5.00 -9.14 -3.13
C LYS A 29 -3.74 -8.38 -3.54
N ALA A 30 -3.91 -7.15 -4.05
CA ALA A 30 -2.79 -6.32 -4.47
C ALA A 30 -1.90 -5.96 -3.27
N PHE A 31 -2.49 -5.56 -2.15
CA PHE A 31 -1.76 -5.26 -0.92
C PHE A 31 -0.97 -6.47 -0.44
N LYS A 32 -1.64 -7.63 -0.28
CA LYS A 32 -0.99 -8.87 0.13
C LYS A 32 0.21 -9.20 -0.76
N LYS A 33 0.05 -9.08 -2.08
CA LYS A 33 1.12 -9.39 -3.03
C LYS A 33 2.30 -8.42 -2.92
N LEU A 34 2.04 -7.13 -2.76
CA LEU A 34 3.09 -6.14 -2.58
C LEU A 34 3.77 -6.28 -1.22
N SER A 35 3.03 -6.59 -0.15
CA SER A 35 3.58 -6.77 1.20
C SER A 35 4.60 -7.91 1.30
N GLU A 36 4.63 -8.87 0.36
CA GLU A 36 5.66 -9.92 0.30
C GLU A 36 7.08 -9.34 0.10
N TYR A 37 7.20 -8.12 -0.41
CA TYR A 37 8.48 -7.44 -0.68
C TYR A 37 8.91 -6.47 0.42
N PHE A 38 8.13 -6.35 1.49
CA PHE A 38 8.40 -5.43 2.60
C PHE A 38 8.46 -6.19 3.91
N ILE A 39 9.32 -5.75 4.82
CA ILE A 39 9.20 -6.09 6.24
C ILE A 39 8.12 -5.17 6.81
N MET A 40 6.96 -5.74 7.14
CA MET A 40 5.81 -4.98 7.62
C MET A 40 5.80 -4.96 9.15
N VAL A 41 5.89 -3.77 9.73
CA VAL A 41 5.78 -3.55 11.18
C VAL A 41 4.54 -2.68 11.45
N ASN A 42 3.76 -3.07 12.45
CA ASN A 42 2.65 -2.29 12.97
C ASN A 42 2.92 -2.02 14.44
N THR A 43 2.81 -0.77 14.87
CA THR A 43 2.97 -0.36 16.26
C THR A 43 1.62 0.20 16.72
N GLU A 44 1.05 -0.38 17.77
CA GLU A 44 -0.22 0.07 18.35
C GLU A 44 0.01 0.64 19.76
N ASP A 45 -0.72 1.72 20.09
CA ASP A 45 -0.75 2.35 21.42
C ASP A 45 0.64 2.60 22.04
N ASP A 46 1.03 1.83 23.06
CA ASP A 46 2.27 2.01 23.83
C ASP A 46 3.54 1.51 23.10
N GLU A 47 3.37 0.82 21.96
CA GLU A 47 4.48 0.32 21.13
C GLU A 47 4.94 1.35 20.07
N GLU A 48 4.30 2.53 20.00
CA GLU A 48 4.73 3.60 19.10
C GLU A 48 6.12 4.12 19.49
N PRO A 49 7.10 4.13 18.57
CA PRO A 49 8.42 4.67 18.86
C PRO A 49 8.33 6.16 19.19
N PHE A 50 9.11 6.57 20.19
CA PHE A 50 9.07 7.94 20.72
C PHE A 50 10.03 8.88 19.99
N GLU A 51 10.97 8.32 19.24
CA GLU A 51 12.02 8.99 18.51
C GLU A 51 11.47 9.85 17.38
N GLU A 52 12.05 11.04 17.19
CA GLU A 52 11.58 12.03 16.20
C GLU A 52 11.74 11.56 14.75
N GLU A 53 12.64 10.61 14.49
CA GLU A 53 12.83 10.00 13.16
C GLU A 53 11.57 9.27 12.66
N TYR A 54 10.74 8.77 13.58
CA TYR A 54 9.44 8.14 13.27
C TYR A 54 8.27 9.14 13.32
N ARG A 55 8.55 10.43 13.52
CA ARG A 55 7.56 11.53 13.61
C ARG A 55 7.93 12.72 12.72
N PRO A 56 8.32 12.50 11.45
CA PRO A 56 8.91 13.52 10.57
C PRO A 56 8.06 14.78 10.34
N ASP A 57 6.74 14.68 10.46
CA ASP A 57 5.79 15.79 10.32
C ASP A 57 4.80 15.88 11.49
N GLY A 58 5.15 15.29 12.64
CA GLY A 58 4.47 15.48 13.92
C GLY A 58 3.83 14.22 14.51
N LYS A 59 3.12 14.43 15.62
CA LYS A 59 2.65 13.38 16.54
C LYS A 59 1.26 12.81 16.22
N TYR A 60 0.75 13.02 15.01
CA TYR A 60 -0.58 12.53 14.63
C TYR A 60 -0.58 11.04 14.27
N ILE A 61 -1.71 10.37 14.43
CA ILE A 61 -1.87 8.93 14.14
C ILE A 61 -3.13 8.77 13.26
N PRO A 62 -3.16 7.83 12.28
CA PRO A 62 -2.10 6.90 11.89
C PRO A 62 -1.05 7.53 10.94
N ARG A 63 0.17 6.96 10.97
CA ARG A 63 1.26 7.24 10.01
C ARG A 63 1.69 5.93 9.34
N LEU A 64 2.05 6.01 8.07
CA LEU A 64 2.70 4.93 7.33
C LEU A 64 4.03 5.45 6.78
N LEU A 65 5.12 4.86 7.25
CA LEU A 65 6.48 5.25 6.89
C LEU A 65 7.11 4.15 6.03
N PHE A 66 7.89 4.54 5.03
CA PHE A 66 8.78 3.65 4.31
C PHE A 66 10.21 3.92 4.78
N LEU A 67 10.85 2.87 5.28
CA LEU A 67 12.23 2.93 5.77
C LEU A 67 13.12 2.12 4.84
N ASP A 68 14.40 2.47 4.76
CA ASP A 68 15.40 1.68 4.07
C ASP A 68 15.90 0.51 4.95
N LYS A 69 16.87 -0.25 4.44
CA LYS A 69 17.45 -1.41 5.15
C LYS A 69 18.22 -1.05 6.42
N ASN A 70 18.62 0.21 6.58
CA ASN A 70 19.31 0.72 7.77
C ASN A 70 18.31 1.28 8.80
N GLY A 71 17.03 1.41 8.43
CA GLY A 71 15.99 2.03 9.25
C GLY A 71 15.79 3.51 8.97
N ASP A 72 16.49 4.07 7.98
CA ASP A 72 16.41 5.49 7.64
C ASP A 72 15.12 5.80 6.87
N LEU A 73 14.48 6.91 7.20
CA LEU A 73 13.25 7.36 6.54
C LEU A 73 13.48 7.70 5.06
N LEU A 74 12.71 7.08 4.19
CA LEU A 74 12.66 7.42 2.76
C LEU A 74 11.62 8.53 2.52
N ASP A 75 11.99 9.76 2.82
CA ASP A 75 11.11 10.96 2.83
C ASP A 75 10.48 11.31 1.47
N GLN A 76 11.01 10.76 0.37
CA GLN A 76 10.46 10.87 -0.97
C GLN A 76 9.18 10.02 -1.16
N PHE A 77 8.97 8.99 -0.34
CA PHE A 77 7.82 8.08 -0.40
C PHE A 77 6.80 8.43 0.69
N LYS A 78 5.98 9.43 0.39
CA LYS A 78 4.87 9.90 1.24
C LYS A 78 3.59 10.04 0.44
N ASN A 79 2.47 10.31 1.10
CA ASN A 79 1.19 10.47 0.43
C ASN A 79 1.18 11.75 -0.42
N LYS A 80 1.39 11.59 -1.73
CA LYS A 80 1.34 12.68 -2.73
C LYS A 80 -0.04 13.34 -2.84
N LYS A 81 -1.09 12.69 -2.35
CA LYS A 81 -2.47 13.19 -2.31
C LYS A 81 -2.90 13.60 -0.90
N ALA A 82 -1.96 13.86 0.00
CA ALA A 82 -2.29 14.35 1.33
C ALA A 82 -3.15 15.62 1.24
N GLU A 83 -4.33 15.60 1.86
CA GLU A 83 -5.27 16.73 1.86
C GLU A 83 -4.71 17.95 2.60
N TYR A 84 -3.75 17.73 3.50
CA TYR A 84 -3.18 18.73 4.38
C TYR A 84 -1.66 18.66 4.33
N LYS A 85 -1.01 19.83 4.25
CA LYS A 85 0.45 19.94 4.14
C LYS A 85 1.23 19.35 5.33
N ASN A 86 0.60 19.25 6.49
CA ASN A 86 1.23 18.78 7.73
C ASN A 86 0.90 17.31 8.06
N TYR A 87 0.26 16.59 7.15
CA TYR A 87 -0.14 15.18 7.33
C TYR A 87 0.30 14.34 6.14
N ALA A 88 1.58 14.42 5.77
CA ALA A 88 2.13 13.84 4.55
C ALA A 88 2.23 12.31 4.61
N TYR A 89 2.31 11.72 5.81
CA TYR A 89 2.35 10.26 6.02
C TYR A 89 0.99 9.66 6.39
N TYR A 90 -0.07 10.46 6.33
CA TYR A 90 -1.44 9.97 6.50
C TYR A 90 -2.01 9.49 5.16
N TYR A 91 -2.66 8.32 5.16
CA TYR A 91 -3.30 7.74 3.98
C TYR A 91 -4.78 7.48 4.22
N SER A 92 -5.66 8.23 3.54
CA SER A 92 -7.11 8.03 3.59
C SER A 92 -7.62 6.91 2.68
N SER A 93 -6.80 6.44 1.75
CA SER A 93 -7.19 5.48 0.70
C SER A 93 -6.16 4.35 0.54
N PRO A 94 -6.59 3.07 0.50
CA PRO A 94 -5.72 1.96 0.17
C PRO A 94 -5.01 2.11 -1.17
N ALA A 95 -5.65 2.74 -2.16
CA ALA A 95 -5.06 2.92 -3.48
C ALA A 95 -3.78 3.77 -3.41
N ASP A 96 -3.75 4.78 -2.55
CA ASP A 96 -2.60 5.66 -2.41
C ASP A 96 -1.44 4.97 -1.67
N ILE A 97 -1.76 4.08 -0.72
CA ILE A 97 -0.76 3.18 -0.10
C ILE A 97 -0.16 2.27 -1.18
N LEU A 98 -1.00 1.58 -1.96
CA LEU A 98 -0.56 0.66 -3.03
C LEU A 98 0.31 1.37 -4.08
N ASN A 99 -0.03 2.61 -4.44
CA ASN A 99 0.75 3.40 -5.37
C ASN A 99 2.13 3.72 -4.78
N THR A 100 2.19 4.13 -3.51
CA THR A 100 3.48 4.42 -2.85
C THR A 100 4.33 3.15 -2.73
N MET A 101 3.75 2.01 -2.36
CA MET A 101 4.46 0.71 -2.33
C MET A 101 5.06 0.37 -3.70
N LYS A 102 4.32 0.58 -4.80
CA LYS A 102 4.83 0.35 -6.16
C LYS A 102 5.98 1.28 -6.52
N GLU A 103 5.90 2.55 -6.11
CA GLU A 103 6.98 3.51 -6.34
C GLU A 103 8.26 3.12 -5.59
N VAL A 104 8.15 2.63 -4.36
CA VAL A 104 9.28 2.12 -3.58
C VAL A 104 9.93 0.93 -4.28
N LEU A 105 9.12 -0.07 -4.70
CA LEU A 105 9.66 -1.23 -5.41
C LEU A 105 10.32 -0.85 -6.72
N LYS A 106 9.75 0.11 -7.47
CA LYS A 106 10.34 0.63 -8.69
C LYS A 106 11.67 1.33 -8.43
N PHE A 107 11.80 2.09 -7.34
CA PHE A 107 13.05 2.74 -6.95
C PHE A 107 14.17 1.73 -6.65
N TYR A 108 13.82 0.55 -6.15
CA TYR A 108 14.75 -0.58 -5.96
C TYR A 108 14.83 -1.52 -7.17
N GLU A 109 14.26 -1.14 -8.33
CA GLU A 109 14.27 -1.94 -9.57
C GLU A 109 13.64 -3.34 -9.41
N ILE A 110 12.65 -3.48 -8.52
CA ILE A 110 11.92 -4.72 -8.28
C ILE A 110 10.66 -4.77 -9.17
N GLU A 111 10.60 -5.76 -10.06
CA GLU A 111 9.42 -6.03 -10.89
C GLU A 111 8.41 -6.93 -10.18
N VAL A 112 7.17 -6.48 -10.06
CA VAL A 112 6.08 -7.27 -9.45
C VAL A 112 5.18 -7.85 -10.53
N LEU A 113 5.22 -9.18 -10.66
CA LEU A 113 4.29 -9.91 -11.51
C LEU A 113 2.93 -10.04 -10.80
N PHE A 114 1.94 -9.24 -11.22
CA PHE A 114 0.56 -9.44 -10.79
C PHE A 114 -0.06 -10.55 -11.61
N THR A 115 -0.33 -11.70 -10.97
CA THR A 115 -1.09 -12.80 -11.57
C THR A 115 -2.58 -12.44 -11.63
N SER A 116 -2.93 -11.37 -12.36
CA SER A 116 -4.29 -11.15 -12.84
C SER A 116 -4.34 -11.39 -14.34
N ASP A 117 -3.54 -12.33 -14.83
CA ASP A 117 -3.43 -12.60 -16.24
C ASP A 117 -3.80 -14.05 -16.48
N LEU A 118 -5.08 -14.23 -16.82
CA LEU A 118 -5.54 -15.31 -17.69
C LEU A 118 -4.63 -15.46 -18.94
N HIS A 119 -3.83 -14.43 -19.23
CA HIS A 119 -2.81 -14.37 -20.27
C HIS A 119 -1.62 -15.35 -20.09
N PHE A 120 -1.22 -15.70 -18.85
CA PHE A 120 -0.04 -16.57 -18.67
C PHE A 120 -0.34 -18.04 -19.07
N LEU A 121 -1.59 -18.49 -18.91
CA LEU A 121 -2.04 -19.81 -19.37
C LEU A 121 -2.22 -19.88 -20.89
N VAL A 122 -2.51 -18.76 -21.55
CA VAL A 122 -2.57 -18.68 -23.03
C VAL A 122 -1.15 -18.62 -23.62
N TYR A 123 -0.23 -17.88 -23.00
CA TYR A 123 1.16 -17.80 -23.49
C TYR A 123 1.98 -19.08 -23.26
N ALA A 124 1.75 -19.80 -22.16
CA ALA A 124 2.46 -21.05 -21.89
C ALA A 124 2.02 -22.23 -22.80
N ASN A 125 0.82 -22.18 -23.40
CA ASN A 125 0.32 -23.25 -24.28
C ASN A 125 0.58 -23.01 -25.78
N ILE A 126 1.06 -21.84 -26.20
CA ILE A 126 1.20 -21.51 -27.64
C ILE A 126 2.64 -21.57 -28.15
N ARG A 127 3.66 -21.75 -27.29
CA ARG A 127 5.07 -21.74 -27.73
C ARG A 127 5.90 -23.00 -27.43
N LEU A 128 5.26 -24.16 -27.31
CA LEU A 128 5.94 -25.44 -27.52
C LEU A 128 5.10 -26.25 -28.50
N GLY A 129 5.51 -26.20 -29.76
CA GLY A 129 4.83 -26.86 -30.87
C GLY A 129 4.70 -28.37 -30.63
N LEU A 130 3.48 -28.81 -30.39
CA LEU A 130 3.00 -30.14 -30.74
C LEU A 130 1.67 -29.96 -31.45
N ASN A 131 1.65 -30.38 -32.72
CA ASN A 131 0.45 -30.61 -33.49
C ASN A 131 -0.53 -31.48 -32.70
N CYS A 132 -1.71 -30.99 -32.32
CA CYS A 132 -2.97 -31.73 -32.43
C CYS A 132 -4.19 -30.87 -32.06
N GLY A 133 -5.17 -30.79 -32.97
CA GLY A 133 -6.59 -30.71 -32.64
C GLY A 133 -7.19 -29.34 -32.29
N SER A 134 -8.09 -28.85 -33.16
CA SER A 134 -8.99 -27.73 -32.87
C SER A 134 -9.84 -27.97 -31.63
N VAL A 135 -9.84 -27.03 -30.68
CA VAL A 135 -10.85 -26.96 -29.61
C VAL A 135 -11.62 -25.65 -29.75
N THR A 136 -12.85 -25.75 -30.25
CA THR A 136 -13.83 -24.66 -30.26
C THR A 136 -14.42 -24.53 -28.86
N LEU A 137 -14.20 -23.41 -28.18
CA LEU A 137 -14.93 -23.08 -26.95
C LEU A 137 -16.22 -22.34 -27.32
N ARG A 138 -17.38 -22.99 -27.11
CA ARG A 138 -18.69 -22.31 -27.15
C ARG A 138 -18.85 -21.45 -25.88
N ARG A 139 -19.57 -20.34 -26.08
CA ARG A 139 -19.87 -19.23 -25.16
C ARG A 139 -20.17 -19.64 -23.72
#